data_AF-A0A5N5HPI6-F1
#
_entry.id   AF-A0A5N5HPI6-F1
#
_cell.length_a   1.000
_cell.length_b   1.000
_cell.length_c   1.000
_cell.angle_alpha   90.00
_cell.angle_beta   90.00
_cell.angle_gamma   90.00
#
_symmetry.space_group_name_H-M   'P 1'
#
loop_
_entity.id
_entity.type
_entity.pdbx_description
1 polymer ?
#
loop_
_entity_poly.entity_id
_entity_poly.type
_entity_poly.pdbx_seq_one_letter_code
_entity_poly.pdbx_strand_id
1 'polypeptide(L)'
;MGLISKERQREIEILKYDKGKLGIPEKPTIIGTPGLDLVSLGLVDVERIPEYNLTLEDGRKLAKEYSRALMKRHRARQAAESTLLRLKKEAIEALPGHLKAAALVPDLTPFPVNRFMTTLTSPIEGYIERVKEAARKNSAKEKLR
;
A
#
# COMPACT_ATOMS: atom_id res chain seq x y z
N MET A 1 -27.11 13.35 23.76
CA MET A 1 -26.56 14.44 22.92
C MET A 1 -25.03 14.38 23.03
N GLY A 2 -24.39 13.55 22.20
CA GLY A 2 -22.96 13.23 22.36
C GLY A 2 -22.07 14.43 22.05
N LEU A 3 -21.05 14.64 22.87
CA LEU A 3 -20.00 15.65 22.64
C LEU A 3 -19.34 15.38 21.29
N ILE A 4 -19.60 16.26 20.33
CA ILE A 4 -18.93 16.25 19.03
C ILE A 4 -17.54 16.84 19.23
N SER A 5 -16.49 16.13 18.79
CA SER A 5 -15.11 16.65 18.86
C SER A 5 -14.99 17.94 18.04
N LYS A 6 -14.11 18.86 18.44
CA LYS A 6 -13.88 20.14 17.73
C LYS A 6 -13.50 19.91 16.25
N GLU A 7 -12.79 18.82 15.96
CA GLU A 7 -12.45 18.41 14.59
C GLU A 7 -13.68 18.02 13.78
N ARG A 8 -14.60 17.24 14.37
CA ARG A 8 -15.86 16.85 13.74
C ARG A 8 -16.78 18.05 13.51
N GLN A 9 -16.77 19.05 14.39
CA GLN A 9 -17.47 20.32 14.19
C GLN A 9 -16.91 21.09 12.99
N ARG A 10 -15.58 21.19 12.86
CA ARG A 10 -14.92 21.84 11.72
C ARG A 10 -15.21 21.14 10.40
N GLU A 11 -15.19 19.80 10.37
CA GLU A 11 -15.58 19.03 9.18
C GLU A 11 -17.02 19.32 8.75
N ILE A 12 -17.95 19.37 9.70
CA ILE A 12 -19.37 19.66 9.43
C ILE A 12 -19.54 21.10 8.93
N GLU A 13 -18.78 22.05 9.47
CA GLU A 13 -18.79 23.44 8.99
C GLU A 13 -18.25 23.54 7.57
N ILE A 14 -17.12 22.89 7.26
CA ILE A 14 -16.54 22.84 5.90
C ILE A 14 -17.52 22.21 4.90
N LEU A 15 -18.22 21.15 5.30
CA LEU A 15 -19.23 20.48 4.47
C LEU A 15 -20.50 21.33 4.23
N LYS A 16 -20.77 22.33 5.08
CA LYS A 16 -21.90 23.27 4.92
C LYS A 16 -21.57 24.44 3.98
N TYR A 17 -20.30 24.69 3.67
CA TYR A 17 -19.93 25.72 2.71
C TYR A 17 -20.24 25.26 1.27
N ASP A 18 -20.81 26.16 0.47
CA ASP A 18 -21.07 25.93 -0.95
C ASP A 18 -19.79 25.53 -1.68
N LYS A 19 -19.84 24.41 -2.41
CA LYS A 19 -18.69 23.86 -3.17
C LYS A 19 -18.05 24.88 -4.12
N GLY A 20 -18.84 25.82 -4.64
CA GLY A 20 -18.36 26.93 -5.48
C GLY A 20 -17.53 27.99 -4.74
N LYS A 21 -17.73 28.20 -3.43
CA LYS A 21 -16.90 29.12 -2.62
C LYS A 21 -15.60 28.48 -2.11
N LEU A 22 -15.52 27.15 -2.16
CA LEU A 22 -14.33 26.37 -1.81
C LEU A 22 -13.37 26.13 -2.99
N GLY A 23 -13.69 26.66 -4.18
CA GLY A 23 -12.87 26.47 -5.38
C GLY A 23 -12.82 25.03 -5.88
N ILE A 24 -13.80 24.20 -5.49
CA ILE A 24 -13.91 22.81 -5.94
C ILE A 24 -14.69 22.82 -7.27
N PRO A 25 -14.04 22.57 -8.42
CA PRO A 25 -14.74 22.60 -9.70
C PRO A 25 -15.80 21.49 -9.78
N GLU A 26 -16.91 21.78 -10.46
CA GLU A 26 -18.00 20.81 -10.69
C GLU A 26 -17.57 19.65 -11.59
N LYS A 27 -16.54 19.87 -12.42
CA LYS A 27 -15.91 18.83 -13.24
C LYS A 27 -14.84 18.12 -12.40
N PRO A 28 -14.65 16.80 -12.56
CA PRO A 28 -13.68 16.04 -11.79
C PRO A 28 -12.32 16.74 -11.86
N THR A 29 -11.91 17.30 -10.72
CA THR A 29 -10.65 18.00 -10.59
C THR A 29 -9.53 17.01 -10.80
N ILE A 30 -8.57 17.42 -11.61
CA ILE A 30 -7.39 16.64 -11.95
C ILE A 30 -6.65 16.31 -10.65
N ILE A 31 -6.40 15.03 -10.39
CA ILE A 31 -5.64 14.59 -9.21
C ILE A 31 -4.16 14.78 -9.52
N GLY A 32 -3.60 15.88 -9.04
CA GLY A 32 -2.16 16.16 -9.06
C GLY A 32 -1.82 17.67 -8.99
N THR A 33 -0.54 17.98 -9.18
CA THR A 33 -0.04 19.37 -9.22
C THR A 33 -0.37 20.02 -10.57
N PRO A 34 -1.06 21.18 -10.60
CA PRO A 34 -1.41 21.87 -11.84
C PRO A 34 -0.21 22.02 -12.77
N GLY A 35 -0.32 21.50 -14.00
CA GLY A 35 0.74 21.54 -15.02
C GLY A 35 1.65 20.30 -15.08
N LEU A 36 1.62 19.41 -14.08
CA LEU A 36 2.31 18.12 -14.09
C LEU A 36 1.35 16.93 -14.21
N ASP A 37 0.06 17.20 -14.33
CA ASP A 37 -0.96 16.17 -14.36
C ASP A 37 -0.97 15.42 -15.68
N LEU A 38 -1.31 14.13 -15.65
CA LEU A 38 -1.32 13.26 -16.83
C LEU A 38 -2.21 13.80 -17.97
N VAL A 39 -3.25 14.56 -17.62
CA VAL A 39 -4.13 15.25 -18.56
C VAL A 39 -3.44 16.48 -19.16
N SER A 40 -2.83 17.34 -18.33
CA SER A 40 -2.11 18.54 -18.78
C SER A 40 -0.86 18.21 -19.61
N LEU A 41 -0.24 17.06 -19.34
CA LEU A 41 0.87 16.51 -20.10
C LEU A 41 0.44 15.83 -21.42
N GLY A 42 -0.86 15.78 -21.72
CA GLY A 42 -1.40 15.19 -22.95
C GLY A 42 -1.24 13.67 -23.04
N LEU A 43 -0.97 12.98 -21.91
CA LEU A 43 -0.83 11.53 -21.86
C LEU A 43 -2.18 10.82 -21.73
N VAL A 44 -3.19 11.52 -21.20
CA VAL A 44 -4.55 11.00 -20.99
C VAL A 44 -5.56 11.96 -21.59
N ASP A 45 -6.25 11.51 -22.63
CA ASP A 45 -7.37 12.25 -23.23
C ASP A 45 -8.57 12.23 -22.28
N VAL A 46 -9.07 13.42 -21.92
CA VAL A 46 -10.21 13.58 -21.01
C VAL A 46 -11.47 12.90 -21.55
N GLU A 47 -11.69 13.01 -22.86
CA GLU A 47 -12.87 12.44 -23.54
C GLU A 47 -12.87 10.90 -23.58
N ARG A 48 -11.71 10.27 -23.40
CA ARG A 48 -11.56 8.82 -23.40
C ARG A 48 -11.64 8.20 -22.00
N ILE A 49 -11.76 9.03 -20.96
CA ILE A 49 -11.90 8.54 -19.59
C ILE A 49 -13.26 7.86 -19.47
N PRO A 50 -13.31 6.54 -19.20
CA PRO A 50 -14.59 5.86 -19.01
C PRO A 50 -15.29 6.42 -17.77
N GLU A 51 -16.46 7.02 -17.96
CA GLU A 51 -17.33 7.45 -16.87
C GLU A 51 -18.05 6.23 -16.29
N TYR A 52 -17.71 5.87 -15.05
CA TYR A 52 -18.42 4.82 -14.33
C TYR A 52 -19.52 5.44 -13.48
N ASN A 53 -20.78 5.24 -13.90
CA ASN A 53 -21.95 5.62 -13.11
C ASN A 53 -22.12 4.69 -11.90
N LEU A 54 -21.33 4.92 -10.85
CA LEU A 54 -21.53 4.23 -9.58
C LEU A 54 -22.70 4.89 -8.86
N THR A 55 -23.78 4.16 -8.64
CA THR A 55 -24.88 4.67 -7.81
C THR A 55 -24.39 4.85 -6.37
N LEU A 56 -24.93 5.85 -5.66
CA LEU A 56 -24.58 6.08 -4.25
C LEU A 56 -24.86 4.84 -3.38
N GLU A 57 -25.85 4.03 -3.76
CA GLU A 57 -26.20 2.78 -3.09
C GLU A 57 -25.13 1.70 -3.28
N ASP A 58 -24.64 1.52 -4.50
CA ASP A 58 -23.60 0.53 -4.80
C ASP A 58 -22.27 0.90 -4.15
N GLY A 59 -21.91 2.19 -4.13
CA GLY A 59 -20.75 2.67 -3.38
C GLY A 59 -20.84 2.36 -1.89
N ARG A 60 -22.01 2.58 -1.27
CA ARG A 60 -22.24 2.24 0.15
C ARG A 60 -22.16 0.74 0.42
N LYS A 61 -22.71 -0.09 -0.48
CA LYS A 61 -22.63 -1.56 -0.38
C LYS A 61 -21.18 -2.05 -0.48
N LEU A 62 -20.42 -1.58 -1.47
CA LEU A 62 -19.02 -1.95 -1.68
C LEU A 62 -18.14 -1.56 -0.48
N ALA A 63 -18.28 -0.34 0.04
CA ALA A 63 -17.51 0.10 1.20
C ALA A 63 -17.80 -0.75 2.45
N LYS A 64 -19.06 -1.14 2.66
CA LYS A 64 -19.47 -2.00 3.78
C LYS A 64 -18.88 -3.40 3.66
N GLU A 65 -18.92 -4.01 2.47
CA GLU A 65 -18.34 -5.33 2.22
C GLU A 65 -16.81 -5.32 2.34
N TYR A 66 -16.14 -4.29 1.81
CA TYR A 66 -14.70 -4.12 1.99
C TYR A 66 -14.32 -4.05 3.47
N SER A 67 -15.05 -3.22 4.24
CA SER A 67 -14.83 -3.07 5.68
C SER A 67 -15.04 -4.39 6.43
N ARG A 68 -16.07 -5.16 6.05
CA ARG A 68 -16.36 -6.48 6.61
C ARG A 68 -15.23 -7.47 6.32
N ALA A 69 -14.76 -7.53 5.07
CA ALA A 69 -13.68 -8.41 4.65
C ALA A 69 -12.37 -8.07 5.37
N LEU A 70 -12.04 -6.78 5.49
CA LEU A 70 -10.86 -6.30 6.20
C LEU A 70 -10.88 -6.71 7.67
N MET A 71 -12.02 -6.51 8.34
CA MET A 71 -12.16 -6.88 9.76
C MET A 71 -12.11 -8.39 9.98
N LYS A 72 -12.63 -9.19 9.03
CA LYS A 72 -12.48 -10.66 9.07
C LYS A 72 -11.01 -11.06 8.98
N ARG A 73 -10.26 -10.50 8.01
CA ARG A 73 -8.82 -10.75 7.85
C ARG A 73 -8.02 -10.32 9.07
N HIS A 74 -8.35 -9.16 9.65
CA HIS A 74 -7.69 -8.65 10.85
C HIS A 74 -7.87 -9.57 12.05
N ARG A 75 -9.11 -10.02 12.33
CA ARG A 75 -9.38 -10.96 13.42
C ARG A 75 -8.69 -12.31 13.21
N ALA A 76 -8.69 -12.83 11.98
CA ALA A 76 -7.98 -14.07 11.65
C ALA A 76 -6.47 -13.94 11.91
N ARG A 77 -5.87 -12.80 11.54
CA ARG A 77 -4.46 -12.51 11.83
C ARG A 77 -4.19 -12.41 13.33
N GLN A 78 -5.02 -11.69 14.09
CA GLN A 78 -4.88 -11.58 15.55
C GLN A 78 -4.95 -12.95 16.24
N ALA A 79 -5.86 -13.83 15.81
CA ALA A 79 -5.97 -15.19 16.34
C ALA A 79 -4.72 -16.03 15.99
N ALA A 80 -4.19 -15.91 14.78
CA ALA A 80 -2.96 -16.60 14.38
C ALA A 80 -1.75 -16.09 15.18
N GLU A 81 -1.60 -14.78 15.37
CA GLU A 81 -0.50 -14.20 16.13
C GLU A 81 -0.58 -14.56 17.63
N SER A 82 -1.76 -14.54 18.23
CA SER A 82 -1.95 -14.91 19.64
C SER A 82 -1.68 -16.39 19.90
N THR A 83 -2.14 -17.27 19.01
CA THR A 83 -1.85 -18.71 19.09
C THR A 83 -0.37 -18.99 18.91
N LEU A 84 0.29 -18.36 17.93
CA LEU A 84 1.73 -18.49 17.71
C LEU A 84 2.53 -18.05 18.95
N LEU A 85 2.14 -16.93 19.57
CA LEU A 85 2.81 -16.42 20.78
C LEU A 85 2.63 -17.36 21.97
N ARG A 86 1.42 -17.91 22.17
CA ARG A 86 1.16 -18.90 23.22
C ARG A 86 2.03 -20.15 23.02
N LEU A 87 2.02 -20.72 21.82
CA LEU A 87 2.81 -21.90 21.49
C LEU A 87 4.32 -21.64 21.62
N LYS A 88 4.80 -20.45 21.23
CA LYS A 88 6.21 -20.05 21.43
C LYS A 88 6.60 -20.08 22.91
N LYS A 89 5.74 -19.56 23.80
CA LYS A 89 6.01 -19.55 25.25
C LYS A 89 6.04 -20.97 25.83
N GLU A 90 5.05 -21.79 25.47
CA GLU A 90 4.98 -23.19 25.90
C GLU A 90 6.20 -23.98 25.42
N ALA A 91 6.64 -23.76 24.18
CA ALA A 91 7.84 -24.39 23.63
C ALA A 91 9.13 -23.98 24.37
N ILE A 92 9.27 -22.70 24.74
CA ILE A 92 10.42 -22.22 25.52
C ILE A 92 10.42 -22.83 26.93
N GLU A 93 9.25 -22.98 27.54
CA GLU A 93 9.12 -23.56 28.88
C GLU A 93 9.48 -25.06 28.90
N ALA A 94 9.18 -25.78 27.81
CA ALA A 94 9.51 -27.19 27.67
C ALA A 94 11.03 -27.46 27.46
N LEU A 95 11.86 -26.43 27.26
CA LEU A 95 13.30 -26.60 27.06
C LEU A 95 14.05 -26.86 28.38
N PRO A 96 15.16 -27.62 28.34
CA PRO A 96 16.12 -27.71 29.43
C PRO A 96 16.67 -26.33 29.84
N GLY A 97 16.98 -26.15 31.13
CA GLY A 97 17.29 -24.83 31.71
C GLY A 97 18.38 -24.01 31.00
N HIS A 98 19.45 -24.66 30.50
CA HIS A 98 20.51 -23.99 29.77
C HIS A 98 20.06 -23.45 28.39
N LEU A 99 19.19 -24.18 27.68
CA LEU A 99 18.61 -23.74 26.40
C LEU A 99 17.52 -22.69 26.60
N LYS A 100 16.75 -22.80 27.69
CA LYS A 100 15.75 -21.80 28.06
C LYS A 100 16.38 -20.42 28.29
N ALA A 101 17.50 -20.36 29.00
CA ALA A 101 18.24 -19.12 29.22
C ALA A 101 18.76 -18.51 27.90
N ALA A 102 19.28 -19.33 26.99
CA ALA A 102 19.73 -18.88 25.67
C ALA A 102 18.56 -18.38 24.78
N ALA A 103 17.42 -19.06 24.80
CA ALA A 103 16.25 -18.73 23.98
C ALA A 103 15.53 -17.43 24.38
N LEU A 104 15.74 -16.94 25.62
CA LEU A 104 15.17 -15.68 26.10
C LEU A 104 15.93 -14.45 25.57
N VAL A 105 17.17 -14.61 25.12
CA VAL A 105 17.98 -13.52 24.59
C VAL A 105 17.52 -13.19 23.16
N PRO A 106 17.17 -11.92 22.85
CA PRO A 106 16.84 -11.51 21.50
C PRO A 106 18.03 -11.68 20.55
N ASP A 107 17.81 -12.32 19.41
CA ASP A 107 18.80 -12.39 18.34
C ASP A 107 18.87 -11.05 17.59
N LEU A 108 20.06 -10.46 17.55
CA LEU A 108 20.35 -9.18 16.88
C LEU A 108 21.06 -9.38 15.54
N THR A 109 21.21 -10.61 15.06
CA THR A 109 21.74 -10.86 13.72
C THR A 109 20.87 -10.14 12.68
N PRO A 110 21.49 -9.40 11.73
CA PRO A 110 20.73 -8.68 10.73
C PRO A 110 19.99 -9.66 9.83
N PHE A 111 18.82 -9.25 9.34
CA PHE A 111 18.09 -10.08 8.38
C PHE A 111 18.91 -10.33 7.10
N PRO A 112 18.81 -11.53 6.50
CA PRO A 112 19.53 -11.84 5.28
C PRO A 112 19.21 -10.86 4.15
N VAL A 113 20.25 -10.36 3.47
CA VAL A 113 20.13 -9.41 2.34
C VAL A 113 19.38 -10.03 1.15
N ASN A 114 19.39 -11.35 1.03
CA ASN A 114 18.73 -12.10 -0.05
C ASN A 114 17.22 -12.31 0.16
N ARG A 115 16.60 -11.62 1.13
CA ARG A 115 15.14 -11.68 1.33
C ARG A 115 14.46 -10.74 0.32
N PHE A 116 14.12 -11.26 -0.84
CA PHE A 116 13.38 -10.52 -1.86
C PHE A 116 11.90 -10.38 -1.50
N MET A 117 11.32 -9.22 -1.79
CA MET A 117 9.88 -9.04 -1.75
C MET A 117 9.22 -9.88 -2.86
N THR A 118 8.04 -10.41 -2.57
CA THR A 118 7.23 -11.09 -3.59
C THR A 118 6.82 -10.08 -4.65
N THR A 119 7.27 -10.29 -5.88
CA THR A 119 6.87 -9.49 -7.05
C THR A 119 5.60 -10.05 -7.68
N LEU A 120 4.91 -9.22 -8.47
CA LEU A 120 3.69 -9.64 -9.18
C LEU A 120 3.98 -10.75 -10.21
N THR A 121 5.15 -10.69 -10.85
CA THR A 121 5.61 -11.66 -11.85
C THR A 121 6.89 -12.33 -11.39
N SER A 122 7.11 -13.57 -11.86
CA SER A 122 8.34 -14.32 -11.60
C SER A 122 9.56 -13.67 -12.27
N PRO A 123 10.79 -13.92 -11.77
CA PRO A 123 12.00 -13.41 -12.39
C PRO A 123 12.17 -13.86 -13.84
N ILE A 124 12.62 -12.95 -14.71
CA ILE A 124 12.89 -13.23 -16.12
C ILE A 124 14.24 -13.94 -16.24
N GLU A 125 14.27 -15.09 -16.92
CA GLU A 125 15.48 -15.86 -17.15
C GLU A 125 16.51 -15.07 -17.98
N GLY A 126 17.78 -15.11 -17.57
CA GLY A 126 18.87 -14.43 -18.28
C GLY A 126 18.78 -12.90 -18.32
N TYR A 127 17.90 -12.27 -17.53
CA TYR A 127 17.72 -10.81 -17.55
C TYR A 127 19.04 -10.05 -17.34
N ILE A 128 19.83 -10.48 -16.35
CA ILE A 128 21.13 -9.86 -16.03
C ILE A 128 22.12 -9.99 -17.19
N GLU A 129 22.12 -11.13 -17.89
CA GLU A 129 23.02 -11.37 -19.02
C GLU A 129 22.66 -10.48 -20.20
N ARG A 130 21.37 -10.37 -20.53
CA ARG A 130 20.86 -9.48 -21.57
C ARG A 130 21.18 -8.02 -21.28
N VAL A 131 21.04 -7.58 -20.02
CA VAL A 131 21.40 -6.22 -19.60
C VAL A 131 22.90 -5.97 -19.75
N LYS A 132 23.75 -6.91 -19.31
CA LYS A 132 25.21 -6.81 -19.45
C LYS A 132 25.63 -6.79 -20.93
N GLU A 133 25.01 -7.59 -21.78
CA GLU A 133 25.28 -7.61 -23.21
C GLU A 133 24.87 -6.29 -23.88
N ALA A 134 23.69 -5.76 -23.55
CA ALA A 134 23.23 -4.46 -24.06
C ALA A 134 24.13 -3.30 -23.61
N ALA A 135 24.55 -3.30 -22.34
CA ALA A 135 25.47 -2.29 -21.81
C ALA A 135 26.83 -2.31 -22.54
N ARG A 136 27.39 -3.49 -22.78
CA ARG A 136 28.64 -3.66 -23.56
C ARG A 136 28.50 -3.13 -24.98
N LYS A 137 27.39 -3.41 -25.66
CA LYS A 137 27.13 -2.91 -27.03
C LYS A 137 27.02 -1.39 -27.08
N ASN A 138 26.43 -0.76 -26.08
CA ASN A 138 26.27 0.71 -26.03
C ASN A 138 27.58 1.43 -25.64
N SER A 139 28.36 0.90 -24.68
CA SER A 139 29.63 1.52 -24.29
C SER A 139 30.68 1.52 -25.40
N ALA A 140 30.59 0.59 -26.36
CA ALA A 140 31.48 0.53 -27.52
C ALA A 140 31.18 1.63 -28.56
N LYS A 141 29.95 2.17 -28.60
CA LYS A 141 29.56 3.22 -29.55
C LYS A 141 30.00 4.63 -29.13
N GLU A 142 30.26 4.86 -27.83
CA GLU A 142 30.54 6.20 -27.29
C GLU A 142 32.02 6.62 -27.39
N LYS A 143 32.96 5.68 -27.63
CA LYS A 143 34.40 5.98 -27.76
C LYS A 143 34.84 6.52 -29.13
N LEU A 144 33.89 6.88 -30.01
CA LEU A 144 34.15 7.46 -31.32
C LEU A 144 33.62 8.90 -31.37
N ARG A 145 34.18 9.76 -30.52
CA ARG A 145 34.06 11.22 -30.59
C ARG A 145 35.28 11.88 -30.00
#